data_AF-A0A6N0NTV2-F1
#
_entry.id   AF-A0A6N0NTV2-F1
#
_cell.length_a   1.000
_cell.length_b   1.000
_cell.length_c   1.000
_cell.angle_alpha   90.00
_cell.angle_beta   90.00
_cell.angle_gamma   90.00
#
_symmetry.space_group_name_H-M   'P 1'
#
loop_
_entity.id
_entity.type
_entity.pdbx_description
1 polymer ?
#
loop_
_entity_poly.entity_id
_entity_poly.type
_entity_poly.pdbx_seq_one_letter_code
_entity_poly.pdbx_strand_id
1 'polypeptide(L)'
;MLLVPYTIFMVLEHFAIGYRSLTKYKTVDRKMGVPLAVAEILYYSLLTLSLGNLALMIPTYLFLITHAVGGAFYIFNGRLTFSKEFFQYYSIYEFIELLFLVTILLAELWFGLP
;
A
#
# COMPACT_ATOMS: atom_id res chain seq x y z
N MET A 1 15.46 11.10 1.87
CA MET A 1 14.86 12.25 2.59
C MET A 1 13.56 12.73 1.97
N LEU A 2 13.46 12.90 0.65
CA LEU A 2 12.20 13.31 -0.01
C LEU A 2 11.08 12.25 0.10
N LEU A 3 11.42 10.95 0.17
CA LEU A 3 10.43 9.87 0.24
C LEU A 3 9.89 9.61 1.66
N VAL A 4 10.71 9.76 2.71
CA VAL A 4 10.31 9.70 4.13
C VAL A 4 8.90 10.25 4.45
N PRO A 5 8.51 11.49 4.10
CA PRO A 5 7.15 11.98 4.40
C PRO A 5 6.06 11.18 3.68
N TYR A 6 6.31 10.73 2.45
CA TYR A 6 5.40 9.84 1.72
C TYR A 6 5.36 8.46 2.35
N THR A 7 6.51 7.88 2.73
CA THR A 7 6.57 6.59 3.42
C THR A 7 5.79 6.63 4.75
N ILE A 8 5.89 7.72 5.51
CA ILE A 8 5.09 7.91 6.73
C ILE A 8 3.59 7.95 6.40
N PHE A 9 3.20 8.69 5.37
CA PHE A 9 1.81 8.73 4.92
C PHE A 9 1.29 7.33 4.55
N MET A 10 2.06 6.57 3.77
CA MET A 10 1.72 5.19 3.37
C MET A 10 1.60 4.26 4.58
N VAL A 11 2.51 4.35 5.55
CA VAL A 11 2.44 3.58 6.81
C VAL A 11 1.13 3.88 7.56
N LEU A 12 0.75 5.15 7.67
CA LEU A 12 -0.48 5.55 8.35
C LEU A 12 -1.73 5.09 7.58
N GLU A 13 -1.69 5.17 6.25
CA GLU A 13 -2.75 4.71 5.36
C GLU A 13 -3.02 3.21 5.53
N HIS A 14 -2.03 2.36 5.28
CA HIS A 14 -2.19 0.90 5.37
C HIS A 14 -2.57 0.44 6.77
N PHE A 15 -2.05 1.09 7.81
CA PHE A 15 -2.50 0.84 9.18
C PHE A 15 -4.00 1.15 9.33
N ALA A 16 -4.46 2.31 8.86
CA ALA A 16 -5.86 2.72 8.98
C ALA A 16 -6.79 1.82 8.16
N ILE A 17 -6.40 1.46 6.93
CA ILE A 17 -7.18 0.58 6.04
C ILE A 17 -7.22 -0.84 6.61
N GLY A 18 -6.07 -1.42 6.95
CA GLY A 18 -5.95 -2.75 7.55
C GLY A 18 -6.75 -2.87 8.85
N TYR A 19 -6.62 -1.90 9.75
CA TYR A 19 -7.36 -1.87 11.02
C TYR A 19 -8.88 -1.76 10.80
N ARG A 20 -9.31 -0.87 9.89
CA ARG A 20 -10.73 -0.71 9.56
C ARG A 20 -11.30 -1.96 8.91
N SER A 21 -10.55 -2.61 8.02
CA SER A 21 -10.95 -3.87 7.39
C SER A 21 -11.14 -4.97 8.44
N LEU A 22 -10.18 -5.11 9.36
CA LEU A 22 -10.21 -6.15 10.40
C LEU A 22 -11.36 -5.95 11.40
N THR A 23 -11.58 -4.71 11.84
CA THR A 23 -12.52 -4.42 12.94
C THR A 23 -13.94 -4.11 12.48
N LYS A 24 -14.08 -3.45 11.32
CA LYS A 24 -15.38 -2.97 10.81
C LYS A 24 -15.84 -3.71 9.55
N TYR A 25 -15.03 -4.63 9.00
CA TYR A 25 -15.33 -5.38 7.79
C TYR A 25 -15.73 -4.46 6.63
N LYS A 26 -14.96 -3.38 6.47
CA LYS A 26 -15.19 -2.34 5.46
C LYS A 26 -13.85 -1.85 4.94
N THR A 27 -13.77 -1.67 3.63
CA THR A 27 -12.69 -0.90 3.00
C THR A 27 -13.07 0.59 2.90
N VAL A 28 -12.21 1.37 2.27
CA VAL A 28 -12.40 2.78 1.95
C VAL A 28 -13.54 2.94 0.92
N ASP A 29 -14.25 4.07 0.99
CA ASP A 29 -15.24 4.36 -0.05
C ASP A 29 -14.54 4.71 -1.37
N ARG A 30 -15.28 4.68 -2.48
CA ARG A 30 -14.69 4.93 -3.81
C ARG A 30 -14.14 6.34 -3.97
N LYS A 31 -14.70 7.32 -3.26
CA LYS A 31 -14.27 8.73 -3.35
C LYS A 31 -12.87 8.91 -2.81
N MET A 32 -12.52 8.18 -1.75
CA MET A 32 -11.18 8.15 -1.18
C MET A 32 -10.30 7.06 -1.81
N GLY A 33 -10.85 5.88 -2.08
CA GLY A 33 -10.09 4.73 -2.58
C GLY A 33 -9.44 4.95 -3.94
N VAL A 34 -10.04 5.75 -4.84
CA VAL A 34 -9.41 6.08 -6.13
C VAL A 34 -8.20 7.00 -5.96
N PRO A 35 -8.28 8.15 -5.26
CA PRO A 35 -7.10 8.95 -4.92
C PRO A 35 -6.00 8.17 -4.20
N LEU A 36 -6.38 7.32 -3.25
CA LEU A 36 -5.44 6.48 -2.51
C LEU A 36 -4.71 5.50 -3.44
N ALA A 37 -5.44 4.74 -4.27
CA ALA A 37 -4.82 3.84 -5.25
C ALA A 37 -3.85 4.57 -6.20
N VAL A 38 -4.18 5.79 -6.62
CA VAL A 38 -3.27 6.60 -7.44
C VAL A 38 -2.02 7.01 -6.64
N ALA A 39 -2.19 7.42 -5.38
CA ALA A 39 -1.08 7.76 -4.49
C ALA A 39 -0.16 6.56 -4.24
N GLU A 40 -0.72 5.38 -4.00
CA GLU A 40 0.03 4.11 -3.80
C GLU A 40 0.82 3.75 -5.07
N ILE A 41 0.19 3.81 -6.26
CA ILE A 41 0.88 3.54 -7.54
C ILE A 41 2.04 4.50 -7.76
N LEU A 42 1.82 5.80 -7.51
CA LEU A 42 2.87 6.82 -7.66
C LEU A 42 4.00 6.59 -6.66
N TYR A 43 3.66 6.32 -5.40
CA TYR A 43 4.63 6.03 -4.36
C TYR A 43 5.49 4.82 -4.73
N TYR A 44 4.88 3.68 -5.09
CA TYR A 44 5.64 2.48 -5.43
C TYR A 44 6.45 2.64 -6.73
N SER A 45 5.97 3.42 -7.68
CA SER A 45 6.74 3.77 -8.88
C SER A 45 7.99 4.58 -8.51
N LEU A 46 7.85 5.59 -7.63
CA LEU A 46 8.98 6.38 -7.15
C LEU A 46 9.96 5.54 -6.34
N LEU A 47 9.45 4.72 -5.42
CA LEU A 47 10.26 3.81 -4.60
C LEU A 47 11.03 2.81 -5.48
N THR A 48 10.41 2.30 -6.55
CA THR A 48 11.09 1.40 -7.51
C THR A 48 12.26 2.08 -8.21
N LEU A 49 12.10 3.36 -8.59
CA LEU A 49 13.14 4.13 -9.26
C LEU A 49 14.26 4.58 -8.31
N SER A 50 13.98 4.66 -7.01
CA SER A 50 14.94 5.11 -6.01
C SER A 50 15.75 3.96 -5.41
N LEU A 51 15.16 2.77 -5.28
CA LEU A 51 15.81 1.60 -4.68
C LEU A 51 16.96 1.05 -5.54
N GLY A 52 18.16 1.03 -4.96
CA GLY A 52 19.32 0.32 -5.50
C GLY A 52 19.45 -1.14 -5.05
N ASN A 53 18.60 -1.59 -4.12
CA ASN A 53 18.69 -2.91 -3.50
C ASN A 53 17.67 -3.90 -4.11
N LEU A 54 18.17 -4.88 -4.85
CA LEU A 54 17.35 -5.90 -5.53
C LEU A 54 16.40 -6.66 -4.60
N ALA A 55 16.80 -6.94 -3.35
CA ALA A 55 15.95 -7.67 -2.41
C ALA A 55 14.71 -6.87 -2.00
N LEU A 56 14.81 -5.54 -1.94
CA LEU A 56 13.69 -4.64 -1.66
C LEU A 56 12.89 -4.31 -2.92
N MET A 57 13.50 -4.38 -4.11
CA MET A 57 12.80 -4.14 -5.37
C MET A 57 11.73 -5.19 -5.66
N ILE A 58 11.97 -6.47 -5.35
CA ILE A 58 11.01 -7.56 -5.60
C ILE A 58 9.64 -7.29 -4.92
N PRO A 59 9.56 -7.10 -3.58
CA PRO A 59 8.29 -6.79 -2.94
C PRO A 59 7.71 -5.46 -3.42
N THR A 60 8.54 -4.45 -3.70
CA THR A 60 8.10 -3.16 -4.28
C THR A 60 7.33 -3.36 -5.59
N TYR A 61 7.87 -4.17 -6.51
CA TYR A 61 7.19 -4.48 -7.79
C TYR A 61 5.89 -5.26 -7.59
N LEU A 62 5.86 -6.19 -6.64
CA LEU A 62 4.63 -6.95 -6.35
C LEU A 62 3.52 -6.03 -5.82
N PHE A 63 3.85 -5.11 -4.92
CA PHE A 63 2.90 -4.12 -4.43
C PHE A 63 2.49 -3.15 -5.53
N LEU A 64 3.43 -2.65 -6.35
CA LEU A 64 3.11 -1.81 -7.51
C LEU A 64 2.10 -2.47 -8.45
N ILE A 65 2.35 -3.74 -8.81
CA ILE A 65 1.47 -4.49 -9.71
C ILE A 65 0.11 -4.70 -9.07
N THR A 66 0.06 -5.05 -7.78
CA THR A 66 -1.20 -5.27 -7.06
C THR A 66 -2.04 -4.00 -7.03
N HIS A 67 -1.44 -2.83 -6.77
CA HIS A 67 -2.15 -1.55 -6.79
C HIS A 67 -2.55 -1.09 -8.18
N ALA A 68 -1.68 -1.28 -9.18
CA ALA A 68 -1.99 -0.93 -10.56
C ALA A 68 -3.17 -1.77 -11.09
N VAL A 69 -3.13 -3.09 -10.90
CA VAL A 69 -4.16 -4.01 -11.38
C VAL A 69 -5.42 -3.91 -10.52
N GLY A 70 -5.28 -3.94 -9.19
CA GLY A 70 -6.40 -3.84 -8.25
C GLY A 70 -7.10 -2.48 -8.32
N GLY A 71 -6.32 -1.40 -8.38
CA GLY A 71 -6.81 -0.03 -8.54
C GLY A 71 -7.53 0.17 -9.88
N ALA A 72 -6.95 -0.30 -10.99
CA ALA A 72 -7.62 -0.27 -12.29
C ALA A 72 -8.93 -1.05 -12.25
N PHE A 73 -8.90 -2.28 -11.73
CA PHE A 73 -10.10 -3.12 -11.61
C PHE A 73 -11.20 -2.43 -10.79
N TYR A 74 -10.84 -1.80 -9.67
CA TYR A 74 -11.76 -1.06 -8.81
C TYR A 74 -12.37 0.17 -9.51
N ILE A 75 -11.57 0.90 -10.29
CA ILE A 75 -12.04 2.05 -11.08
C ILE A 75 -13.04 1.60 -12.15
N PHE A 76 -12.78 0.50 -12.86
CA PHE A 76 -13.60 0.09 -14.00
C PHE A 76 -14.82 -0.75 -13.63
N ASN A 77 -14.75 -1.62 -12.60
CA ASN A 77 -15.80 -2.60 -12.32
C ASN A 77 -16.79 -2.23 -11.19
N GLY A 78 -16.60 -1.09 -10.52
CA GLY A 78 -17.60 -0.55 -9.61
C GLY A 78 -17.69 -1.26 -8.25
N ARG A 79 -18.92 -1.40 -7.71
CA ARG A 79 -19.14 -1.89 -6.34
C ARG A 79 -19.13 -3.41 -6.28
N LEU A 80 -18.12 -3.96 -5.61
CA LEU A 80 -18.03 -5.38 -5.29
C LEU A 80 -18.57 -5.61 -3.88
N THR A 81 -19.39 -6.65 -3.71
CA THR A 81 -19.82 -7.12 -2.40
C THR A 81 -18.82 -8.16 -1.93
N PHE A 82 -18.23 -7.95 -0.76
CA PHE A 82 -17.20 -8.81 -0.20
C PHE A 82 -17.69 -9.50 1.08
N SER A 83 -17.22 -10.72 1.32
CA SER A 83 -17.54 -11.47 2.55
C SER A 83 -16.69 -11.00 3.74
N LYS A 84 -17.04 -11.45 4.94
CA LYS A 84 -16.27 -11.16 6.16
C LYS A 84 -14.84 -11.71 6.07
N GLU A 85 -14.71 -12.92 5.54
CA GLU A 85 -13.44 -13.64 5.34
C GLU A 85 -12.55 -12.86 4.37
N PHE A 86 -13.13 -12.30 3.29
CA PHE A 86 -12.39 -11.42 2.39
C PHE A 86 -11.75 -10.25 3.14
N PHE A 87 -12.48 -9.56 4.02
CA PHE A 87 -11.93 -8.44 4.78
C PHE A 87 -10.82 -8.86 5.77
N GLN A 88 -10.87 -10.09 6.28
CA GLN A 88 -9.78 -10.64 7.10
C GLN A 88 -8.53 -10.88 6.27
N TYR A 89 -8.64 -11.55 5.11
CA TYR A 89 -7.51 -11.73 4.20
C TYR A 89 -6.96 -10.41 3.67
N TYR A 90 -7.84 -9.48 3.33
CA TYR A 90 -7.47 -8.12 2.93
C TYR A 90 -6.72 -7.41 4.05
N SER A 91 -7.16 -7.51 5.31
CA SER A 91 -6.41 -6.91 6.44
C SER A 91 -5.03 -7.53 6.66
N ILE A 92 -4.87 -8.85 6.40
CA ILE A 92 -3.56 -9.50 6.47
C ILE A 92 -2.65 -8.97 5.37
N TYR A 93 -3.15 -8.83 4.14
CA TYR A 93 -2.43 -8.23 3.03
C TYR A 93 -1.94 -6.81 3.39
N GLU A 94 -2.84 -5.94 3.88
CA GLU A 94 -2.52 -4.58 4.30
C GLU A 94 -1.45 -4.53 5.38
N PHE A 95 -1.46 -5.47 6.33
CA PHE A 95 -0.43 -5.52 7.38
C PHE A 95 0.91 -6.09 6.91
N ILE A 96 0.93 -7.01 5.94
CA ILE A 96 2.17 -7.46 5.31
C ILE A 96 2.83 -6.29 4.59
N GLU A 97 2.04 -5.50 3.88
CA GLU A 97 2.49 -4.29 3.21
C GLU A 97 2.97 -3.22 4.20
N LEU A 98 2.23 -3.00 5.29
CA LEU A 98 2.66 -2.12 6.39
C LEU A 98 4.02 -2.52 6.96
N LEU A 99 4.27 -3.81 7.20
CA LEU A 99 5.55 -4.30 7.70
C LEU A 99 6.69 -4.01 6.71
N PHE A 100 6.42 -4.15 5.42
CA PHE A 100 7.36 -3.78 4.37
C PHE A 100 7.65 -2.27 4.39
N LEU A 101 6.62 -1.42 4.45
CA LEU A 101 6.78 0.03 4.49
C LEU A 101 7.51 0.53 5.73
N VAL A 102 7.28 -0.08 6.91
CA VAL A 102 8.06 0.19 8.11
C VAL A 102 9.53 -0.18 7.91
N THR A 103 9.80 -1.28 7.21
CA THR A 103 11.17 -1.68 6.86
C THR A 103 11.83 -0.63 5.97
N ILE A 104 11.12 -0.13 4.95
CA ILE A 104 11.58 0.96 4.07
C ILE A 104 11.83 2.23 4.89
N LEU A 105 10.90 2.64 5.74
CA LEU A 105 11.04 3.84 6.56
C LEU A 105 12.27 3.78 7.48
N LEU A 106 12.48 2.66 8.14
CA LEU A 106 13.66 2.45 8.98
C LEU A 106 14.94 2.46 8.14
N ALA A 107 14.90 1.85 6.95
CA ALA A 107 16.01 1.85 6.00
C ALA A 107 16.39 3.27 5.55
N GLU A 108 15.41 4.11 5.20
CA GLU A 108 15.62 5.51 4.82
C GLU A 108 16.20 6.34 5.97
N LEU A 109 15.68 6.16 7.20
CA LEU A 109 16.07 6.96 8.37
C LEU A 109 17.48 6.63 8.89
N TRP A 110 17.86 5.34 8.88
CA TRP A 110 19.11 4.88 9.50
C TRP A 110 20.25 4.71 8.52
N PHE A 111 19.96 4.29 7.28
CA PHE A 111 20.99 3.98 6.29
C PHE A 111 21.04 4.98 5.14
N GLY A 112 20.14 5.97 5.13
CA GLY A 112 20.04 6.93 4.03
C GLY A 112 19.74 6.26 2.69
N LEU A 113 19.09 5.08 2.72
CA LEU A 113 18.65 4.40 1.51
C LEU A 113 17.70 5.33 0.73
N PRO A 114 17.90 5.52 -0.58
CA PRO A 114 16.92 6.15 -1.46
C PRO A 114 15.78 5.18 -1.78
#